data_AF-A0A239BPE0-F1
#
_entry.id   AF-A0A239BPE0-F1
#
_cell.length_a   1.000
_cell.length_b   1.000
_cell.length_c   1.000
_cell.angle_alpha   90.00
_cell.angle_beta   90.00
_cell.angle_gamma   90.00
#
_symmetry.space_group_name_H-M   'P 1'
#
loop_
_entity.id
_entity.type
_entity.pdbx_description
1 polymer ?
#
loop_
_entity_poly.entity_id
_entity_poly.type
_entity_poly.pdbx_seq_one_letter_code
_entity_poly.pdbx_strand_id
1 'polypeptide(L)'
;MSRRIDKWSLLMALPLVTQATLAGAATCEETLPVIERLYNNTVDSCTGPEGQAVPAVDCSGLIARGTQRPERGGGQAGDYRVWQASPSAQAAGTVAATYLRSDIKYRDVKVYKDGWRNYNNGFLVTPPELVPAGEPAAYLACAAPVDLWADERDDQGCGDNRKTAAVEKSCLELGVTGADWANQYAVPNLYKDTEMIGGNSCTYDMRTLDAAKSTAAFKGFLDARKAFQDLPNQDVAFNSYTEVRYTNTPNNQPPILAFFHTDDEGREDALKNQAEYLTDTGKQVPVVKITYPKDKDGVATFSCDATPAPEPVPEPVPDTSAADLAAGGWGTGSDPKQCSRYFDSVVWLTRWDHYLQRHVDSVSARPSACGREIGADQTDAAFAEMKAKARALPGGVLKWNERDATLRRQFVCHLVLVEKDANGNPLPVKYKEEFNLEPIRKYVSHEQSLEDKCNTPLTDDQTVGGWGANGSAQCTQYVSSVRWVPRKFAEYGNQTIMSLEVIPTECGRNIGPDQTEKMMAEIKRKALAADPRGAEYWGAKDDSMRRQTVCLMKLHRDKPEWNLESIRSNGVSAAQAEAAQCNFK
;
A
#
# COMPACT_ATOMS: atom_id res chain seq x y z
N MET A 1 -92.35 -35.12 -2.71
CA MET A 1 -90.92 -35.51 -2.76
C MET A 1 -90.18 -34.75 -1.68
N SER A 2 -89.84 -35.42 -0.58
CA SER A 2 -89.18 -34.85 0.59
C SER A 2 -87.66 -34.83 0.37
N ARG A 3 -87.01 -33.65 0.46
CA ARG A 3 -85.55 -33.52 0.44
C ARG A 3 -85.06 -33.25 1.87
N ARG A 4 -84.27 -34.21 2.37
CA ARG A 4 -83.58 -34.14 3.66
C ARG A 4 -82.42 -33.16 3.61
N ILE A 5 -82.33 -32.40 4.68
CA ILE A 5 -81.22 -31.58 5.15
C ILE A 5 -80.12 -32.52 5.68
N ASP A 6 -78.84 -32.21 5.46
CA ASP A 6 -77.82 -32.37 6.50
C ASP A 6 -76.59 -31.49 6.28
N LYS A 7 -76.08 -30.99 7.41
CA LYS A 7 -75.07 -29.95 7.63
C LYS A 7 -73.65 -30.46 7.39
N TRP A 8 -72.77 -29.65 6.81
CA TRP A 8 -71.32 -29.76 7.04
C TRP A 8 -70.70 -28.37 7.19
N SER A 9 -70.04 -28.18 8.34
CA SER A 9 -69.30 -27.02 8.77
C SER A 9 -68.03 -26.83 7.91
N LEU A 10 -67.84 -25.64 7.31
CA LEU A 10 -66.53 -25.26 6.76
C LEU A 10 -65.66 -24.65 7.87
N LEU A 11 -64.60 -25.37 8.25
CA LEU A 11 -63.43 -24.77 8.90
C LEU A 11 -62.71 -23.89 7.88
N MET A 12 -62.71 -22.57 8.08
CA MET A 12 -61.76 -21.67 7.42
C MET A 12 -60.44 -21.71 8.19
N ALA A 13 -59.45 -22.41 7.66
CA ALA A 13 -58.06 -22.20 8.01
C ALA A 13 -57.54 -21.01 7.20
N LEU A 14 -57.40 -19.84 7.83
CA LEU A 14 -56.59 -18.75 7.30
C LEU A 14 -55.12 -19.16 7.40
N PRO A 15 -54.34 -19.18 6.31
CA PRO A 15 -52.89 -19.17 6.45
C PRO A 15 -52.48 -17.77 6.89
N LEU A 16 -51.98 -17.63 8.12
CA LEU A 16 -51.16 -16.49 8.50
C LEU A 16 -49.91 -16.52 7.60
N VAL A 17 -49.93 -15.75 6.53
CA VAL A 17 -48.71 -15.37 5.82
C VAL A 17 -48.01 -14.36 6.73
N THR A 18 -47.07 -14.84 7.53
CA THR A 18 -46.07 -13.99 8.16
C THR A 18 -45.30 -13.28 7.05
N GLN A 19 -45.56 -11.98 6.86
CA GLN A 19 -44.68 -11.11 6.10
C GLN A 19 -43.36 -11.03 6.85
N ALA A 20 -42.42 -11.91 6.52
CA ALA A 20 -41.02 -11.71 6.86
C ALA A 20 -40.53 -10.52 6.02
N THR A 21 -40.31 -9.39 6.66
CA THR A 21 -39.52 -8.29 6.09
C THR A 21 -38.08 -8.79 5.93
N LEU A 22 -37.78 -9.37 4.77
CA LEU A 22 -36.43 -9.68 4.33
C LEU A 22 -35.74 -8.38 3.93
N ALA A 23 -35.22 -7.63 4.90
CA ALA A 23 -34.09 -6.74 4.67
C ALA A 23 -32.85 -7.64 4.52
N GLY A 24 -32.65 -8.20 3.33
CA GLY A 24 -31.52 -9.07 3.04
C GLY A 24 -30.21 -8.27 3.08
N ALA A 25 -29.24 -8.76 3.84
CA ALA A 25 -27.85 -8.31 3.75
C ALA A 25 -27.35 -8.53 2.32
N ALA A 26 -26.90 -7.48 1.64
CA ALA A 26 -26.32 -7.61 0.31
C ALA A 26 -24.91 -8.19 0.44
N THR A 27 -24.67 -9.35 -0.18
CA THR A 27 -23.31 -9.94 -0.18
C THR A 27 -22.42 -9.22 -1.19
N CYS A 28 -21.12 -9.48 -1.14
CA CYS A 28 -20.23 -8.94 -2.14
C CYS A 28 -20.53 -9.50 -3.54
N GLU A 29 -20.87 -10.79 -3.63
CA GLU A 29 -21.22 -11.48 -4.87
C GLU A 29 -22.45 -10.87 -5.55
N GLU A 30 -23.39 -10.35 -4.77
CA GLU A 30 -24.58 -9.64 -5.29
C GLU A 30 -24.27 -8.19 -5.66
N THR A 31 -23.41 -7.53 -4.90
CA THR A 31 -23.12 -6.10 -5.05
C THR A 31 -22.10 -5.82 -6.15
N LEU A 32 -21.12 -6.70 -6.35
CA LEU A 32 -20.04 -6.52 -7.34
C LEU A 32 -20.57 -6.37 -8.77
N PRO A 33 -21.51 -7.22 -9.28
CA PRO A 33 -22.11 -7.02 -10.60
C PRO A 33 -22.87 -5.70 -10.74
N VAL A 34 -23.44 -5.18 -9.65
CA VAL A 34 -24.12 -3.87 -9.64
C VAL A 34 -23.09 -2.75 -9.81
N ILE A 35 -21.99 -2.81 -9.07
CA ILE A 35 -20.87 -1.85 -9.18
C ILE A 35 -20.30 -1.86 -10.60
N GLU A 36 -20.02 -3.04 -11.15
CA GLU A 36 -19.50 -3.19 -12.51
C GLU A 36 -20.49 -2.69 -13.57
N ARG A 37 -21.79 -2.96 -13.40
CA ARG A 37 -22.84 -2.43 -14.28
C ARG A 37 -22.85 -0.91 -14.26
N LEU A 38 -22.87 -0.30 -13.08
CA LEU A 38 -22.89 1.16 -12.91
C LEU A 38 -21.63 1.79 -13.54
N TYR A 39 -20.45 1.27 -13.23
CA TYR A 39 -19.19 1.78 -13.77
C TYR A 39 -19.10 1.68 -15.31
N ASN A 40 -19.59 0.57 -15.88
CA ASN A 40 -19.54 0.34 -17.33
C ASN A 40 -20.71 0.97 -18.11
N ASN A 41 -21.78 1.39 -17.43
CA ASN A 41 -22.90 2.07 -18.06
C ASN A 41 -22.49 3.50 -18.42
N THR A 42 -22.36 3.83 -19.71
CA THR A 42 -21.88 5.13 -20.20
C THR A 42 -22.95 6.01 -20.85
N VAL A 43 -24.22 5.78 -20.51
CA VAL A 43 -25.35 6.60 -21.00
C VAL A 43 -25.19 8.09 -20.68
N ASP A 44 -25.78 8.94 -21.53
CA ASP A 44 -25.80 10.39 -21.35
C ASP A 44 -26.90 10.86 -20.39
N SER A 45 -27.93 10.02 -20.17
CA SER A 45 -29.04 10.28 -19.26
C SER A 45 -29.70 8.97 -18.83
N CYS A 46 -30.39 9.01 -17.69
CA CYS A 46 -31.19 7.90 -17.18
C CYS A 46 -32.67 8.13 -17.46
N THR A 47 -33.47 7.07 -17.35
CA THR A 47 -34.93 7.17 -17.42
C THR A 47 -35.47 7.38 -16.00
N GLY A 48 -36.07 8.54 -15.76
CA GLY A 48 -36.68 8.90 -14.49
C GLY A 48 -38.00 8.17 -14.22
N PRO A 49 -38.58 8.33 -13.02
CA PRO A 49 -39.78 7.61 -12.60
C PRO A 49 -41.02 7.82 -13.48
N GLU A 50 -41.13 8.95 -14.18
CA GLU A 50 -42.24 9.28 -15.08
C GLU A 50 -41.85 9.10 -16.57
N GLY A 51 -40.70 8.47 -16.85
CA GLY A 51 -40.18 8.25 -18.20
C GLY A 51 -39.42 9.45 -18.79
N GLN A 52 -39.24 10.53 -18.04
CA GLN A 52 -38.44 11.69 -18.43
C GLN A 52 -36.94 11.41 -18.35
N ALA A 53 -36.13 12.12 -19.14
CA ALA A 53 -34.67 12.06 -18.98
C ALA A 53 -34.25 12.72 -17.65
N VAL A 54 -33.40 12.02 -16.89
CA VAL A 54 -32.78 12.52 -15.65
C VAL A 54 -31.25 12.37 -15.75
N PRO A 55 -30.46 13.06 -14.90
CA PRO A 55 -29.01 13.01 -14.95
C PRO A 55 -28.46 11.58 -14.96
N ALA A 56 -27.40 11.34 -15.74
CA ALA A 56 -26.81 10.01 -15.84
C ALA A 56 -26.31 9.44 -14.48
N VAL A 57 -25.94 10.30 -13.52
CA VAL A 57 -25.53 9.87 -12.18
C VAL A 57 -26.59 9.03 -11.43
N ASP A 58 -27.86 9.10 -11.85
CA ASP A 58 -28.92 8.34 -11.22
C ASP A 58 -28.84 6.82 -11.52
N CYS A 59 -28.18 6.42 -12.62
CA CYS A 59 -28.08 5.01 -13.09
C CYS A 59 -26.73 4.62 -13.72
N SER A 60 -25.78 5.56 -13.79
CA SER A 60 -24.50 5.42 -14.47
C SER A 60 -23.40 6.01 -13.59
N GLY A 61 -22.26 5.34 -13.59
CA GLY A 61 -21.09 5.67 -12.78
C GLY A 61 -21.26 5.42 -11.28
N LEU A 62 -20.20 5.72 -10.54
CA LEU A 62 -20.11 5.51 -9.10
C LEU A 62 -19.70 6.80 -8.42
N ILE A 63 -20.41 7.21 -7.37
CA ILE A 63 -19.95 8.27 -6.47
C ILE A 63 -19.13 7.61 -5.34
N ALA A 64 -17.84 7.90 -5.29
CA ALA A 64 -16.93 7.39 -4.26
C ALA A 64 -16.47 8.50 -3.32
N ARG A 65 -16.68 8.30 -2.02
CA ARG A 65 -16.16 9.18 -0.96
C ARG A 65 -14.95 8.53 -0.32
N GLY A 66 -13.78 9.13 -0.51
CA GLY A 66 -12.59 8.80 0.27
C GLY A 66 -12.78 9.20 1.74
N THR A 67 -12.35 8.35 2.66
CA THR A 67 -12.47 8.58 4.11
C THR A 67 -11.16 8.38 4.85
N GLN A 68 -11.05 9.01 6.00
CA GLN A 68 -9.98 8.78 6.95
C GLN A 68 -10.62 8.41 8.29
N ARG A 69 -10.11 7.37 8.94
CA ARG A 69 -10.55 6.98 10.27
C ARG A 69 -9.95 7.90 11.35
N PRO A 70 -10.64 8.14 12.49
CA PRO A 70 -10.13 9.01 13.56
C PRO A 70 -8.74 8.59 14.05
N GLU A 71 -8.46 7.29 14.12
CA GLU A 71 -7.19 6.73 14.55
C GLU A 71 -6.01 7.19 13.68
N ARG A 72 -6.23 7.42 12.38
CA ARG A 72 -5.21 7.93 11.45
C ARG A 72 -4.87 9.41 11.69
N GLY A 73 -5.76 10.13 12.38
CA GLY A 73 -5.59 11.54 12.75
C GLY A 73 -5.22 11.75 14.23
N GLY A 74 -4.90 10.69 14.98
CA GLY A 74 -4.59 10.75 16.41
C GLY A 74 -5.82 10.75 17.33
N GLY A 75 -7.02 10.58 16.79
CA GLY A 75 -8.25 10.33 17.55
C GLY A 75 -8.37 8.86 18.00
N GLN A 76 -9.46 8.57 18.71
CA GLN A 76 -9.83 7.21 19.13
C GLN A 76 -10.90 6.63 18.19
N ALA A 77 -10.96 5.30 18.14
CA ALA A 77 -12.02 4.59 17.42
C ALA A 77 -13.39 5.07 17.93
N GLY A 78 -14.24 5.53 17.02
CA GLY A 78 -15.57 6.04 17.33
C GLY A 78 -15.70 7.52 17.70
N ASP A 79 -14.61 8.30 17.66
CA ASP A 79 -14.69 9.77 17.79
C ASP A 79 -15.62 10.39 16.73
N TYR A 80 -15.67 9.80 15.54
CA TYR A 80 -16.66 10.09 14.51
C TYR A 80 -16.89 8.87 13.61
N ARG A 81 -18.02 8.88 12.89
CA ARG A 81 -18.33 7.87 11.88
C ARG A 81 -17.96 8.39 10.50
N VAL A 82 -17.14 7.64 9.78
CA VAL A 82 -16.59 8.07 8.49
C VAL A 82 -17.66 8.27 7.40
N TRP A 83 -18.82 7.63 7.56
CA TRP A 83 -19.96 7.76 6.66
C TRP A 83 -20.88 8.93 7.00
N GLN A 84 -20.66 9.61 8.12
CA GLN A 84 -21.43 10.80 8.46
C GLN A 84 -20.78 12.06 7.88
N ALA A 85 -21.58 13.02 7.44
CA ALA A 85 -21.06 14.30 6.98
C ALA A 85 -20.25 14.98 8.11
N SER A 86 -19.05 15.47 7.80
CA SER A 86 -18.23 16.25 8.74
C SER A 86 -18.95 17.53 9.16
N PRO A 87 -18.59 18.18 10.28
CA PRO A 87 -19.19 19.46 10.67
C PRO A 87 -19.14 20.53 9.57
N SER A 88 -18.05 20.58 8.79
CA SER A 88 -17.95 21.47 7.62
C SER A 88 -18.92 21.09 6.50
N ALA A 89 -19.06 19.80 6.18
CA ALA A 89 -20.02 19.33 5.18
C ALA A 89 -21.48 19.51 5.64
N GLN A 90 -21.75 19.37 6.95
CA GLN A 90 -23.04 19.70 7.56
C GLN A 90 -23.38 21.18 7.38
N ALA A 91 -22.44 22.07 7.69
CA ALA A 91 -22.61 23.51 7.51
C ALA A 91 -22.76 23.91 6.04
N ALA A 92 -22.03 23.25 5.13
CA ALA A 92 -22.15 23.47 3.69
C ALA A 92 -23.45 22.90 3.09
N GLY A 93 -24.10 21.93 3.75
CA GLY A 93 -25.26 21.22 3.21
C GLY A 93 -24.94 20.13 2.18
N THR A 94 -23.65 19.95 1.85
CA THR A 94 -23.17 18.98 0.86
C THR A 94 -21.88 18.30 1.28
N VAL A 95 -21.65 17.08 0.79
CA VAL A 95 -20.42 16.30 0.97
C VAL A 95 -19.68 16.19 -0.37
N ALA A 96 -18.39 16.47 -0.37
CA ALA A 96 -17.53 16.27 -1.55
C ALA A 96 -17.28 14.77 -1.81
N ALA A 97 -17.17 14.36 -3.06
CA ALA A 97 -16.84 13.01 -3.48
C ALA A 97 -16.19 13.05 -4.86
N THR A 98 -15.80 11.89 -5.37
CA THR A 98 -15.38 11.75 -6.76
C THR A 98 -16.39 10.90 -7.53
N TYR A 99 -16.38 11.00 -8.86
CA TYR A 99 -17.26 10.24 -9.74
C TYR A 99 -16.46 9.40 -10.74
N LEU A 100 -16.69 8.08 -10.72
CA LEU A 100 -16.00 7.08 -11.55
C LEU A 100 -16.94 6.58 -12.66
N ARG A 101 -16.42 6.47 -13.88
CA ARG A 101 -17.08 5.79 -15.00
C ARG A 101 -16.04 5.33 -16.01
N SER A 102 -16.34 4.28 -16.78
CA SER A 102 -15.36 3.63 -17.65
C SER A 102 -14.78 4.52 -18.77
N ASP A 103 -15.48 5.59 -19.13
CA ASP A 103 -15.11 6.56 -20.16
C ASP A 103 -14.49 7.88 -19.63
N ILE A 104 -14.28 8.01 -18.32
CA ILE A 104 -13.61 9.16 -17.68
C ILE A 104 -12.58 8.69 -16.64
N LYS A 105 -11.31 8.66 -17.02
CA LYS A 105 -10.26 7.90 -16.33
C LYS A 105 -9.33 8.80 -15.52
N TYR A 106 -8.84 8.28 -14.39
CA TYR A 106 -7.79 8.88 -13.56
C TYR A 106 -7.11 7.81 -12.70
N ARG A 107 -5.84 8.06 -12.33
CA ARG A 107 -4.96 7.06 -11.71
C ARG A 107 -5.24 6.74 -10.25
N ASP A 108 -5.81 7.69 -9.51
CA ASP A 108 -6.17 7.56 -8.09
C ASP A 108 -6.99 8.79 -7.63
N VAL A 109 -7.42 8.74 -6.38
CA VAL A 109 -8.13 9.84 -5.67
C VAL A 109 -7.24 10.52 -4.64
N LYS A 110 -5.91 10.51 -4.84
CA LYS A 110 -4.96 11.07 -3.88
C LYS A 110 -4.99 12.59 -3.92
N VAL A 111 -5.03 13.22 -2.75
CA VAL A 111 -4.88 14.68 -2.64
C VAL A 111 -3.39 15.00 -2.57
N TYR A 112 -2.81 15.41 -3.69
CA TYR A 112 -1.35 15.57 -3.84
C TYR A 112 -0.73 16.71 -3.00
N LYS A 113 -1.52 17.70 -2.54
CA LYS A 113 -1.03 18.83 -1.73
C LYS A 113 -0.71 18.47 -0.29
N ASP A 114 -1.44 17.50 0.25
CA ASP A 114 -1.35 17.12 1.65
C ASP A 114 -0.76 15.72 1.71
N GLY A 115 0.57 15.58 1.69
CA GLY A 115 1.30 14.30 1.82
C GLY A 115 1.00 13.47 3.09
N TRP A 116 -0.09 13.78 3.78
CA TRP A 116 -0.68 13.19 4.97
C TRP A 116 -2.00 12.44 4.71
N ARG A 117 -2.72 12.72 3.60
CA ARG A 117 -4.07 12.16 3.37
C ARG A 117 -4.09 11.27 2.11
N ASN A 118 -3.78 10.00 2.31
CA ASN A 118 -4.04 8.96 1.30
C ASN A 118 -5.45 8.41 1.54
N TYR A 119 -6.42 8.79 0.70
CA TYR A 119 -7.76 8.17 0.73
C TYR A 119 -7.74 6.82 0.01
N ASN A 120 -7.06 5.85 0.61
CA ASN A 120 -6.99 4.47 0.13
C ASN A 120 -8.19 3.62 0.57
N ASN A 121 -9.15 4.21 1.29
CA ASN A 121 -10.41 3.61 1.68
C ASN A 121 -11.56 4.62 1.63
N GLY A 122 -12.77 4.10 1.67
CA GLY A 122 -13.97 4.93 1.60
C GLY A 122 -15.25 4.13 1.45
N PHE A 123 -16.28 4.79 0.93
CA PHE A 123 -17.53 4.15 0.57
C PHE A 123 -18.08 4.64 -0.76
N LEU A 124 -18.84 3.76 -1.42
CA LEU A 124 -19.64 4.06 -2.60
C LEU A 124 -21.05 4.45 -2.14
N VAL A 125 -21.53 5.61 -2.60
CA VAL A 125 -22.89 6.06 -2.33
C VAL A 125 -23.86 5.26 -3.20
N THR A 126 -24.96 4.78 -2.62
CA THR A 126 -26.01 4.12 -3.39
C THR A 126 -26.67 5.14 -4.32
N PRO A 127 -26.67 4.92 -5.65
CA PRO A 127 -27.31 5.83 -6.59
C PRO A 127 -28.83 5.85 -6.36
N PRO A 128 -29.51 6.98 -6.60
CA PRO A 128 -30.94 7.14 -6.35
C PRO A 128 -31.82 6.01 -6.91
N GLU A 129 -31.51 5.45 -8.08
CA GLU A 129 -32.29 4.34 -8.67
C GLU A 129 -32.30 3.06 -7.81
N LEU A 130 -31.26 2.87 -6.99
CA LEU A 130 -31.07 1.67 -6.15
C LEU A 130 -31.49 1.91 -4.70
N VAL A 131 -31.85 3.14 -4.34
CA VAL A 131 -32.35 3.45 -3.01
C VAL A 131 -33.79 2.94 -2.91
N PRO A 132 -34.13 2.11 -1.89
CA PRO A 132 -35.48 1.63 -1.69
C PRO A 132 -36.50 2.78 -1.61
N ALA A 133 -37.70 2.56 -2.17
CA ALA A 133 -38.75 3.57 -2.16
C ALA A 133 -39.07 4.02 -0.72
N GLY A 134 -39.01 5.33 -0.48
CA GLY A 134 -39.24 5.92 0.84
C GLY A 134 -37.99 6.10 1.70
N GLU A 135 -36.83 5.58 1.29
CA GLU A 135 -35.54 5.91 1.90
C GLU A 135 -34.93 7.18 1.27
N PRO A 136 -34.24 8.03 2.05
CA PRO A 136 -33.66 9.26 1.52
C PRO A 136 -32.43 8.96 0.65
N ALA A 137 -32.49 9.31 -0.63
CA ALA A 137 -31.36 9.28 -1.53
C ALA A 137 -30.48 10.53 -1.38
N ALA A 138 -29.19 10.39 -1.73
CA ALA A 138 -28.29 11.53 -1.90
C ALA A 138 -28.34 11.99 -3.36
N TYR A 139 -28.60 13.29 -3.58
CA TYR A 139 -28.65 13.87 -4.92
C TYR A 139 -27.42 14.72 -5.19
N LEU A 140 -27.00 14.79 -6.44
CA LEU A 140 -25.86 15.61 -6.84
C LEU A 140 -26.24 17.09 -6.82
N ALA A 141 -25.49 17.89 -6.07
CA ALA A 141 -25.60 19.34 -6.03
C ALA A 141 -24.81 19.99 -7.18
N CYS A 142 -23.59 19.54 -7.42
CA CYS A 142 -22.75 20.01 -8.52
C CYS A 142 -21.64 19.01 -8.88
N ALA A 143 -21.04 19.23 -10.06
CA ALA A 143 -19.91 18.45 -10.55
C ALA A 143 -18.87 19.34 -11.27
N ALA A 144 -17.60 18.94 -11.21
CA ALA A 144 -16.56 19.49 -12.08
C ALA A 144 -15.56 18.43 -12.56
N PRO A 145 -14.94 18.67 -13.72
CA PRO A 145 -13.95 17.74 -14.29
C PRO A 145 -12.67 17.56 -13.46
N VAL A 146 -12.41 18.42 -12.48
CA VAL A 146 -11.26 18.39 -11.56
C VAL A 146 -11.70 18.80 -10.15
N ASP A 147 -10.78 18.72 -9.18
CA ASP A 147 -10.95 19.28 -7.83
C ASP A 147 -11.50 20.72 -7.89
N LEU A 148 -12.60 20.96 -7.18
CA LEU A 148 -13.39 22.18 -7.17
C LEU A 148 -12.81 23.25 -6.23
N TRP A 149 -11.93 22.89 -5.30
CA TRP A 149 -11.64 23.73 -4.13
C TRP A 149 -12.91 24.17 -3.41
N ALA A 150 -13.83 23.21 -3.22
CA ALA A 150 -15.17 23.53 -2.80
C ALA A 150 -15.27 24.16 -1.39
N ASP A 151 -14.23 24.08 -0.56
CA ASP A 151 -14.14 24.81 0.72
C ASP A 151 -13.95 26.33 0.53
N GLU A 152 -13.53 26.75 -0.67
CA GLU A 152 -13.37 28.15 -1.06
C GLU A 152 -14.55 28.67 -1.88
N ARG A 153 -15.53 27.80 -2.17
CA ARG A 153 -16.72 28.14 -2.94
C ARG A 153 -17.90 28.42 -2.03
N ASP A 154 -18.68 29.43 -2.38
CA ASP A 154 -19.97 29.65 -1.73
C ASP A 154 -21.01 28.63 -2.23
N ASP A 155 -22.28 28.85 -1.86
CA ASP A 155 -23.37 28.12 -2.50
C ASP A 155 -23.26 26.60 -2.36
N GLN A 156 -23.04 26.15 -1.12
CA GLN A 156 -22.86 24.73 -0.79
C GLN A 156 -21.64 24.10 -1.48
N GLY A 157 -20.62 24.90 -1.77
CA GLY A 157 -19.38 24.46 -2.44
C GLY A 157 -19.51 24.35 -3.96
N CYS A 158 -20.57 24.92 -4.54
CA CYS A 158 -20.90 24.79 -5.97
C CYS A 158 -20.81 26.11 -6.74
N GLY A 159 -20.85 27.25 -6.06
CA GLY A 159 -20.91 28.58 -6.67
C GLY A 159 -19.54 29.23 -6.84
N ASP A 160 -19.48 30.53 -6.58
CA ASP A 160 -18.34 31.41 -6.79
C ASP A 160 -17.16 31.07 -5.89
N ASN A 161 -15.94 31.13 -6.43
CA ASN A 161 -14.72 30.89 -5.67
C ASN A 161 -14.18 32.19 -5.08
N ARG A 162 -14.22 32.34 -3.76
CA ARG A 162 -13.80 33.59 -3.09
C ARG A 162 -12.30 33.93 -3.26
N LYS A 163 -11.48 33.00 -3.77
CA LYS A 163 -10.05 33.22 -4.03
C LYS A 163 -9.77 33.76 -5.43
N THR A 164 -10.75 33.84 -6.31
CA THR A 164 -10.59 34.40 -7.66
C THR A 164 -11.19 35.80 -7.74
N ALA A 165 -10.72 36.59 -8.71
CA ALA A 165 -11.15 37.97 -8.89
C ALA A 165 -12.44 38.09 -9.73
N ALA A 166 -12.78 37.05 -10.48
CA ALA A 166 -13.98 37.01 -11.32
C ALA A 166 -15.06 36.23 -10.58
N VAL A 167 -16.27 36.78 -10.54
CA VAL A 167 -17.44 36.05 -10.03
C VAL A 167 -17.79 34.95 -11.02
N GLU A 168 -17.70 33.70 -10.58
CA GLU A 168 -17.98 32.53 -11.39
C GLU A 168 -19.47 32.27 -11.50
N LYS A 169 -19.88 31.82 -12.69
CA LYS A 169 -21.23 31.31 -12.96
C LYS A 169 -21.13 29.86 -13.39
N SER A 170 -22.22 29.12 -13.30
CA SER A 170 -22.23 27.73 -13.78
C SER A 170 -21.92 27.67 -15.28
N CYS A 171 -21.17 26.64 -15.71
CA CYS A 171 -20.87 26.38 -17.10
C CYS A 171 -22.14 26.30 -17.97
N LEU A 172 -23.25 25.79 -17.44
CA LEU A 172 -24.52 25.72 -18.16
C LEU A 172 -25.07 27.12 -18.46
N GLU A 173 -25.01 28.05 -17.50
CA GLU A 173 -25.46 29.44 -17.68
C GLU A 173 -24.58 30.20 -18.68
N LEU A 174 -23.27 29.93 -18.64
CA LEU A 174 -22.30 30.53 -19.55
C LEU A 174 -22.34 29.93 -20.97
N GLY A 175 -23.09 28.84 -21.19
CA GLY A 175 -23.10 28.12 -22.46
C GLY A 175 -21.76 27.46 -22.81
N VAL A 176 -20.94 27.16 -21.80
CA VAL A 176 -19.62 26.54 -21.97
C VAL A 176 -19.81 25.07 -22.33
N THR A 177 -19.40 24.68 -23.54
CA THR A 177 -19.37 23.29 -23.96
C THR A 177 -18.22 22.52 -23.31
N GLY A 178 -18.22 21.19 -23.39
CA GLY A 178 -17.10 20.40 -22.88
C GLY A 178 -15.75 20.74 -23.52
N ALA A 179 -15.75 21.00 -24.83
CA ALA A 179 -14.56 21.44 -25.55
C ALA A 179 -14.12 22.85 -25.15
N ASP A 180 -15.07 23.77 -24.92
CA ASP A 180 -14.77 25.10 -24.40
C ASP A 180 -14.12 25.01 -23.02
N TRP A 181 -14.69 24.19 -22.13
CA TRP A 181 -14.15 23.98 -20.79
C TRP A 181 -12.69 23.49 -20.85
N ALA A 182 -12.43 22.44 -21.64
CA ALA A 182 -11.08 21.90 -21.79
C ALA A 182 -10.10 22.93 -22.37
N ASN A 183 -10.49 23.70 -23.38
CA ASN A 183 -9.61 24.69 -23.99
C ASN A 183 -9.39 25.93 -23.11
N GLN A 184 -10.38 26.34 -22.31
CA GLN A 184 -10.31 27.54 -21.49
C GLN A 184 -9.61 27.30 -20.15
N TYR A 185 -9.90 26.17 -19.51
CA TYR A 185 -9.50 25.93 -18.12
C TYR A 185 -8.36 24.91 -17.98
N ALA A 186 -8.30 23.90 -18.85
CA ALA A 186 -7.31 22.83 -18.68
C ALA A 186 -5.91 23.15 -19.24
N VAL A 187 -5.73 24.23 -20.01
CA VAL A 187 -4.44 24.56 -20.64
C VAL A 187 -3.46 25.17 -19.63
N PRO A 188 -2.36 24.48 -19.26
CA PRO A 188 -1.45 24.93 -18.19
C PRO A 188 -0.69 26.23 -18.52
N ASN A 189 -0.63 26.62 -19.79
CA ASN A 189 0.05 27.87 -20.20
C ASN A 189 -0.75 29.15 -19.84
N LEU A 190 -2.02 29.03 -19.46
CA LEU A 190 -2.82 30.16 -18.97
C LEU A 190 -2.70 30.34 -17.44
N TYR A 191 -2.45 29.27 -16.70
CA TYR A 191 -2.42 29.27 -15.23
C TYR A 191 -1.23 28.44 -14.75
N LYS A 192 -0.24 29.10 -14.13
CA LYS A 192 1.06 28.52 -13.78
C LYS A 192 1.03 27.32 -12.81
N ASP A 193 -0.14 26.96 -12.27
CA ASP A 193 -0.31 25.83 -11.35
C ASP A 193 -1.60 25.07 -11.69
N THR A 194 -1.57 23.74 -11.77
CA THR A 194 -2.76 22.87 -11.95
C THR A 194 -3.80 23.05 -10.84
N GLU A 195 -3.32 23.48 -9.68
CA GLU A 195 -4.09 23.96 -8.54
C GLU A 195 -5.03 25.13 -8.88
N MET A 196 -4.59 26.05 -9.73
CA MET A 196 -5.41 27.20 -10.14
C MET A 196 -6.53 26.82 -11.11
N ILE A 197 -6.49 25.64 -11.75
CA ILE A 197 -7.57 25.14 -12.62
C ILE A 197 -8.84 24.89 -11.79
N GLY A 198 -8.71 24.27 -10.62
CA GLY A 198 -9.83 24.06 -9.70
C GLY A 198 -10.40 25.36 -9.13
N GLY A 199 -9.48 26.31 -8.86
CA GLY A 199 -9.81 27.62 -8.33
C GLY A 199 -10.53 28.56 -9.30
N ASN A 200 -10.29 28.45 -10.61
CA ASN A 200 -10.73 29.41 -11.63
C ASN A 200 -11.43 28.74 -12.83
N SER A 201 -12.29 27.75 -12.58
CA SER A 201 -13.10 27.09 -13.60
C SER A 201 -14.58 27.09 -13.23
N CYS A 202 -15.44 27.29 -14.24
CA CYS A 202 -16.87 27.13 -14.02
C CYS A 202 -17.20 25.68 -13.64
N THR A 203 -18.27 25.52 -12.88
CA THR A 203 -18.79 24.23 -12.40
C THR A 203 -20.15 23.94 -13.02
N TYR A 204 -20.59 22.68 -12.97
CA TYR A 204 -21.93 22.27 -13.40
C TYR A 204 -22.83 22.20 -12.16
N ASP A 205 -23.54 23.30 -11.86
CA ASP A 205 -24.45 23.42 -10.72
C ASP A 205 -25.83 22.88 -11.08
N MET A 206 -26.40 22.05 -10.20
CA MET A 206 -27.70 21.36 -10.38
C MET A 206 -28.69 21.65 -9.25
N ARG A 207 -28.32 22.42 -8.22
CA ARG A 207 -29.10 22.58 -6.98
C ARG A 207 -30.50 23.17 -7.20
N THR A 208 -30.62 24.10 -8.15
CA THR A 208 -31.83 24.90 -8.39
C THR A 208 -32.46 24.64 -9.77
N LEU A 209 -32.00 23.59 -10.46
CA LEU A 209 -32.41 23.28 -11.82
C LEU A 209 -33.56 22.27 -11.88
N ASP A 210 -34.38 22.36 -12.93
CA ASP A 210 -35.32 21.31 -13.29
C ASP A 210 -34.59 20.07 -13.83
N ALA A 211 -35.29 18.94 -13.94
CA ALA A 211 -34.69 17.67 -14.37
C ALA A 211 -33.99 17.76 -15.73
N ALA A 212 -34.56 18.50 -16.69
CA ALA A 212 -33.99 18.63 -18.03
C ALA A 212 -32.66 19.41 -18.00
N LYS A 213 -32.62 20.53 -17.26
CA LYS A 213 -31.42 21.33 -17.10
C LYS A 213 -30.37 20.65 -16.24
N SER A 214 -30.76 19.92 -15.18
CA SER A 214 -29.82 19.09 -14.41
C SER A 214 -29.21 17.99 -15.28
N THR A 215 -30.01 17.37 -16.15
CA THR A 215 -29.52 16.38 -17.11
C THR A 215 -28.51 17.00 -18.07
N ALA A 216 -28.81 18.18 -18.60
CA ALA A 216 -27.90 18.93 -19.46
C ALA A 216 -26.61 19.36 -18.75
N ALA A 217 -26.70 19.81 -17.50
CA ALA A 217 -25.55 20.18 -16.67
C ALA A 217 -24.64 18.97 -16.42
N PHE A 218 -25.20 17.84 -15.99
CA PHE A 218 -24.41 16.63 -15.74
C PHE A 218 -23.78 16.09 -17.02
N LYS A 219 -24.51 16.11 -18.15
CA LYS A 219 -23.94 15.76 -19.46
C LYS A 219 -22.78 16.69 -19.81
N GLY A 220 -22.92 17.99 -19.58
CA GLY A 220 -21.86 18.98 -19.78
C GLY A 220 -20.60 18.64 -18.98
N PHE A 221 -20.74 18.23 -17.72
CA PHE A 221 -19.63 17.73 -16.90
C PHE A 221 -18.93 16.53 -17.55
N LEU A 222 -19.69 15.54 -18.01
CA LEU A 222 -19.13 14.35 -18.66
C LEU A 222 -18.40 14.72 -19.96
N ASP A 223 -19.00 15.58 -20.78
CA ASP A 223 -18.41 16.06 -22.03
C ASP A 223 -17.12 16.84 -21.78
N ALA A 224 -17.10 17.70 -20.76
CA ALA A 224 -15.91 18.46 -20.36
C ALA A 224 -14.79 17.55 -19.87
N ARG A 225 -15.12 16.55 -19.06
CA ARG A 225 -14.13 15.59 -18.55
C ARG A 225 -13.54 14.73 -19.67
N LYS A 226 -14.35 14.30 -20.64
CA LYS A 226 -13.88 13.57 -21.83
C LYS A 226 -12.99 14.45 -22.71
N ALA A 227 -13.43 15.66 -23.01
CA ALA A 227 -12.64 16.61 -23.80
C ALA A 227 -11.29 16.94 -23.13
N PHE A 228 -11.28 17.05 -21.78
CA PHE A 228 -10.07 17.25 -21.02
C PHE A 228 -9.11 16.05 -21.12
N GLN A 229 -9.64 14.82 -21.05
CA GLN A 229 -8.86 13.58 -21.23
C GLN A 229 -8.24 13.47 -22.63
N ASP A 230 -8.90 14.01 -23.65
CA ASP A 230 -8.48 13.91 -25.05
C ASP A 230 -7.46 15.00 -25.47
N LEU A 231 -7.11 15.94 -24.58
CA LEU A 231 -6.12 16.97 -24.90
C LEU A 231 -4.73 16.36 -25.17
N PRO A 232 -4.07 16.74 -26.29
CA PRO A 232 -2.78 16.17 -26.65
C PRO A 232 -1.68 16.62 -25.66
N ASN A 233 -0.76 15.70 -25.33
CA ASN A 233 0.43 15.93 -24.48
C ASN A 233 0.14 16.38 -23.04
N GLN A 234 -1.04 16.07 -22.50
CA GLN A 234 -1.41 16.42 -21.13
C GLN A 234 -1.84 15.19 -20.35
N ASP A 235 -0.95 14.66 -19.49
CA ASP A 235 -1.36 13.65 -18.51
C ASP A 235 -2.20 14.26 -17.37
N VAL A 236 -2.52 15.55 -17.42
CA VAL A 236 -3.16 16.29 -16.31
C VAL A 236 -4.51 15.68 -15.95
N ALA A 237 -5.37 15.39 -16.94
CA ALA A 237 -6.65 14.72 -16.69
C ALA A 237 -6.44 13.38 -15.97
N PHE A 238 -5.51 12.56 -16.44
CA PHE A 238 -5.20 11.26 -15.82
C PHE A 238 -4.59 11.38 -14.41
N ASN A 239 -3.97 12.52 -14.08
CA ASN A 239 -3.42 12.86 -12.77
C ASN A 239 -4.41 13.59 -11.85
N SER A 240 -5.62 13.93 -12.32
CA SER A 240 -6.59 14.70 -11.56
C SER A 240 -7.91 13.95 -11.49
N TYR A 241 -8.38 13.64 -10.28
CA TYR A 241 -9.71 13.09 -10.05
C TYR A 241 -10.79 14.14 -10.33
N THR A 242 -12.02 13.68 -10.59
CA THR A 242 -13.20 14.55 -10.66
C THR A 242 -13.68 14.90 -9.25
N GLU A 243 -14.24 16.09 -9.04
CA GLU A 243 -14.94 16.39 -7.80
C GLU A 243 -16.42 16.62 -8.07
N VAL A 244 -17.25 15.99 -7.24
CA VAL A 244 -18.69 16.19 -7.21
C VAL A 244 -19.12 16.47 -5.78
N ARG A 245 -20.25 17.15 -5.59
CA ARG A 245 -20.85 17.32 -4.26
C ARG A 245 -22.25 16.76 -4.25
N TYR A 246 -22.56 15.92 -3.26
CA TYR A 246 -23.91 15.41 -3.04
C TYR A 246 -24.54 16.04 -1.80
N THR A 247 -25.86 16.18 -1.80
CA THR A 247 -26.64 16.76 -0.70
C THR A 247 -26.56 15.91 0.55
N ASN A 248 -26.49 16.54 1.73
CA ASN A 248 -26.63 15.82 2.98
C ASN A 248 -28.01 15.15 3.06
N THR A 249 -28.03 13.87 3.46
CA THR A 249 -29.25 13.12 3.74
C THR A 249 -29.69 13.34 5.21
N PRO A 250 -30.92 12.95 5.59
CA PRO A 250 -31.33 12.92 7.00
C PRO A 250 -30.32 12.18 7.87
N ASN A 251 -30.08 12.70 9.08
CA ASN A 251 -29.05 12.22 10.00
C ASN A 251 -27.61 12.28 9.45
N ASN A 252 -27.39 13.01 8.33
CA ASN A 252 -26.11 13.18 7.67
C ASN A 252 -25.46 11.85 7.23
N GLN A 253 -26.28 10.82 6.95
CA GLN A 253 -25.83 9.48 6.61
C GLN A 253 -26.41 9.05 5.25
N PRO A 254 -25.61 9.08 4.17
CA PRO A 254 -26.09 8.65 2.86
C PRO A 254 -26.29 7.13 2.83
N PRO A 255 -27.15 6.61 1.94
CA PRO A 255 -27.20 5.17 1.68
C PRO A 255 -25.87 4.71 1.08
N ILE A 256 -25.32 3.64 1.62
CA ILE A 256 -24.02 3.07 1.22
C ILE A 256 -24.25 1.80 0.40
N LEU A 257 -23.64 1.73 -0.77
CA LEU A 257 -23.63 0.54 -1.62
C LEU A 257 -22.59 -0.47 -1.17
N ALA A 258 -21.36 0.01 -0.90
CA ALA A 258 -20.25 -0.78 -0.39
C ALA A 258 -19.21 0.12 0.27
N PHE A 259 -18.46 -0.40 1.23
CA PHE A 259 -17.15 0.18 1.57
C PHE A 259 -16.11 -0.26 0.53
N PHE A 260 -15.08 0.54 0.33
CA PHE A 260 -14.00 0.20 -0.60
C PHE A 260 -12.62 0.39 0.00
N HIS A 261 -11.65 -0.32 -0.57
CA HIS A 261 -10.22 -0.05 -0.41
C HIS A 261 -9.47 -0.10 -1.75
N THR A 262 -8.26 0.47 -1.78
CA THR A 262 -7.37 0.44 -2.94
C THR A 262 -6.05 -0.29 -2.65
N ASP A 263 -5.69 -0.44 -1.38
CA ASP A 263 -4.50 -1.12 -0.88
C ASP A 263 -4.78 -1.77 0.48
N ASP A 264 -3.79 -2.51 1.02
CA ASP A 264 -3.99 -3.30 2.24
C ASP A 264 -4.14 -2.45 3.51
N GLU A 265 -3.56 -1.24 3.56
CA GLU A 265 -3.80 -0.30 4.67
C GLU A 265 -5.24 0.22 4.63
N GLY A 266 -5.72 0.57 3.44
CA GLY A 266 -7.11 0.97 3.24
C GLY A 266 -8.09 -0.17 3.51
N ARG A 267 -7.69 -1.42 3.26
CA ARG A 267 -8.49 -2.61 3.54
C ARG A 267 -8.78 -2.75 5.04
N GLU A 268 -7.79 -2.55 5.89
CA GLU A 268 -7.96 -2.57 7.34
C GLU A 268 -9.00 -1.53 7.78
N ASP A 269 -8.87 -0.30 7.29
CA ASP A 269 -9.79 0.79 7.61
C ASP A 269 -11.21 0.50 7.09
N ALA A 270 -11.35 0.01 5.86
CA ALA A 270 -12.63 -0.33 5.25
C ALA A 270 -13.37 -1.44 6.00
N LEU A 271 -12.66 -2.48 6.47
CA LEU A 271 -13.24 -3.56 7.28
C LEU A 271 -13.72 -3.06 8.65
N LYS A 272 -12.95 -2.18 9.30
CA LYS A 272 -13.37 -1.54 10.56
C LYS A 272 -14.59 -0.65 10.34
N ASN A 273 -14.60 0.15 9.26
CA ASN A 273 -15.74 0.98 8.90
C ASN A 273 -17.01 0.14 8.65
N GLN A 274 -16.89 -0.98 7.94
CA GLN A 274 -17.98 -1.92 7.70
C GLN A 274 -18.53 -2.51 9.01
N ALA A 275 -17.65 -2.97 9.91
CA ALA A 275 -18.05 -3.55 11.19
C ALA A 275 -18.77 -2.54 12.09
N GLU A 276 -18.26 -1.31 12.16
CA GLU A 276 -18.90 -0.21 12.89
C GLU A 276 -20.24 0.18 12.26
N TYR A 277 -20.32 0.23 10.92
CA TYR A 277 -21.57 0.54 10.22
C TYR A 277 -22.65 -0.51 10.49
N LEU A 278 -22.31 -1.79 10.47
CA LEU A 278 -23.23 -2.87 10.85
C LEU A 278 -23.69 -2.72 12.30
N THR A 279 -22.78 -2.42 13.21
CA THR A 279 -23.09 -2.25 14.64
C THR A 279 -24.03 -1.07 14.88
N ASP A 280 -23.76 0.07 14.24
CA ASP A 280 -24.51 1.30 14.45
C ASP A 280 -25.88 1.30 13.75
N THR A 281 -25.99 0.63 12.61
CA THR A 281 -27.15 0.76 11.72
C THR A 281 -27.96 -0.52 11.55
N GLY A 282 -27.39 -1.66 11.91
CA GLY A 282 -27.93 -2.99 11.60
C GLY A 282 -27.86 -3.36 10.11
N LYS A 283 -27.35 -2.48 9.23
CA LYS A 283 -27.24 -2.71 7.79
C LYS A 283 -25.89 -3.32 7.45
N GLN A 284 -25.91 -4.48 6.79
CA GLN A 284 -24.70 -5.11 6.25
C GLN A 284 -24.48 -4.67 4.80
N VAL A 285 -23.29 -4.13 4.52
CA VAL A 285 -22.82 -3.76 3.17
C VAL A 285 -21.45 -4.40 2.95
N PRO A 286 -21.06 -4.79 1.73
CA PRO A 286 -19.78 -5.46 1.50
C PRO A 286 -18.59 -4.49 1.49
N VAL A 287 -17.39 -5.05 1.55
CA VAL A 287 -16.13 -4.37 1.21
C VAL A 287 -15.66 -4.83 -0.17
N VAL A 288 -15.34 -3.89 -1.05
CA VAL A 288 -14.79 -4.17 -2.39
C VAL A 288 -13.41 -3.54 -2.58
N LYS A 289 -12.57 -4.17 -3.39
CA LYS A 289 -11.31 -3.57 -3.84
C LYS A 289 -11.55 -2.79 -5.13
N ILE A 290 -11.11 -1.52 -5.17
CA ILE A 290 -11.02 -0.72 -6.39
C ILE A 290 -9.57 -0.68 -6.83
N THR A 291 -9.28 -1.19 -8.03
CA THR A 291 -7.98 -1.03 -8.67
C THR A 291 -8.09 0.02 -9.76
N TYR A 292 -7.52 1.20 -9.54
CA TYR A 292 -7.52 2.29 -10.53
C TYR A 292 -6.62 1.95 -11.74
N PRO A 293 -6.90 2.53 -12.92
CA PRO A 293 -6.09 2.32 -14.12
C PRO A 293 -4.65 2.82 -13.92
N LYS A 294 -3.67 2.10 -14.48
CA LYS A 294 -2.23 2.46 -14.40
C LYS A 294 -1.79 3.42 -15.51
N ASP A 295 -2.55 3.46 -16.59
CA ASP A 295 -2.35 4.33 -17.74
C ASP A 295 -3.71 4.76 -18.32
N LYS A 296 -3.68 5.70 -19.26
CA LYS A 296 -4.87 6.28 -19.92
C LYS A 296 -5.69 5.28 -20.74
N ASP A 297 -5.10 4.13 -21.11
CA ASP A 297 -5.77 3.13 -21.93
C ASP A 297 -6.51 2.11 -21.05
N GLY A 298 -6.06 1.93 -19.80
CA GLY A 298 -6.71 1.11 -18.79
C GLY A 298 -8.09 1.59 -18.32
N VAL A 299 -8.74 0.75 -17.51
CA VAL A 299 -9.98 1.05 -16.78
C VAL A 299 -9.83 0.60 -15.33
N ALA A 300 -10.63 1.17 -14.43
CA ALA A 300 -10.72 0.64 -13.07
C ALA A 300 -11.35 -0.76 -13.07
N THR A 301 -10.88 -1.61 -12.17
CA THR A 301 -11.46 -2.94 -11.93
C THR A 301 -11.89 -3.09 -10.48
N PHE A 302 -12.87 -3.96 -10.27
CA PHE A 302 -13.48 -4.20 -8.98
C PHE A 302 -13.36 -5.68 -8.65
N SER A 303 -13.13 -5.99 -7.38
CA SER A 303 -13.20 -7.37 -6.90
C SER A 303 -13.78 -7.39 -5.50
N CYS A 304 -14.37 -8.52 -5.14
CA CYS A 304 -14.68 -8.76 -3.74
C CYS A 304 -13.39 -8.73 -2.93
N ASP A 305 -13.45 -8.07 -1.77
CA ASP A 305 -12.52 -8.39 -0.73
C ASP A 305 -12.84 -9.83 -0.35
N ALA A 306 -11.95 -10.77 -0.66
CA ALA A 306 -12.18 -12.16 -0.33
C ALA A 306 -12.50 -12.21 1.17
N THR A 307 -13.65 -12.77 1.53
CA THR A 307 -13.93 -13.14 2.91
C THR A 307 -12.66 -13.83 3.40
N PRO A 308 -12.02 -13.35 4.48
CA PRO A 308 -11.07 -14.20 5.17
C PRO A 308 -11.80 -15.52 5.38
N ALA A 309 -11.15 -16.64 5.08
CA ALA A 309 -11.61 -17.90 5.64
C ALA A 309 -11.90 -17.64 7.13
N PRO A 310 -13.01 -18.15 7.70
CA PRO A 310 -13.22 -18.03 9.14
C PRO A 310 -11.90 -18.40 9.81
N GLU A 311 -11.44 -17.54 10.72
CA GLU A 311 -10.16 -17.73 11.39
C GLU A 311 -10.03 -19.21 11.73
N PRO A 312 -8.95 -19.90 11.32
CA PRO A 312 -8.72 -21.23 11.85
C PRO A 312 -8.78 -21.07 13.36
N VAL A 313 -9.71 -21.81 13.98
CA VAL A 313 -9.83 -21.92 15.43
C VAL A 313 -8.42 -22.00 15.98
N PRO A 314 -8.01 -21.14 16.93
CA PRO A 314 -6.65 -21.17 17.43
C PRO A 314 -6.39 -22.59 17.90
N GLU A 315 -5.58 -23.32 17.15
CA GLU A 315 -5.04 -24.57 17.64
C GLU A 315 -4.27 -24.21 18.91
N PRO A 316 -4.37 -25.03 19.97
CA PRO A 316 -3.68 -24.75 21.21
C PRO A 316 -2.22 -24.48 20.88
N VAL A 317 -1.73 -23.31 21.27
CA VAL A 317 -0.31 -22.98 21.23
C VAL A 317 0.41 -24.18 21.87
N PRO A 318 1.24 -24.94 21.12
CA PRO A 318 2.04 -25.96 21.74
C PRO A 318 2.90 -25.25 22.76
N ASP A 319 2.84 -25.73 24.00
CA ASP A 319 3.59 -25.23 25.14
C ASP A 319 5.08 -25.28 24.77
N THR A 320 5.56 -24.21 24.15
CA THR A 320 6.91 -24.12 23.61
C THR A 320 7.72 -23.44 24.68
N SER A 321 8.54 -24.26 25.31
CA SER A 321 9.42 -23.84 26.38
C SER A 321 10.46 -22.86 25.83
N ALA A 322 11.05 -22.05 26.71
CA ALA A 322 12.17 -21.17 26.35
C ALA A 322 13.38 -21.93 25.75
N ALA A 323 13.42 -23.27 25.84
CA ALA A 323 14.40 -24.11 25.17
C ALA A 323 14.10 -24.32 23.68
N ASP A 324 12.83 -24.27 23.26
CA ASP A 324 12.41 -24.45 21.86
C ASP A 324 12.68 -23.19 21.03
N LEU A 325 12.65 -22.00 21.66
CA LEU A 325 13.08 -20.73 21.05
C LEU A 325 14.60 -20.65 20.82
N ALA A 326 15.39 -21.52 21.46
CA ALA A 326 16.86 -21.50 21.37
C ALA A 326 17.42 -22.40 20.25
N ALA A 327 16.58 -23.14 19.52
CA ALA A 327 17.04 -24.24 18.64
C ALA A 327 16.92 -24.02 17.12
N GLY A 328 16.39 -22.89 16.63
CA GLY A 328 16.45 -22.49 15.21
C GLY A 328 16.14 -23.57 14.16
N GLY A 329 14.86 -23.74 13.80
CA GLY A 329 14.36 -24.55 12.67
C GLY A 329 12.83 -24.34 12.60
N TRP A 330 12.16 -24.29 11.45
CA TRP A 330 11.87 -25.43 10.56
C TRP A 330 11.38 -24.96 9.16
N GLY A 331 11.67 -25.74 8.10
CA GLY A 331 11.07 -25.61 6.76
C GLY A 331 11.08 -26.93 5.96
N THR A 332 10.07 -27.15 5.11
CA THR A 332 9.78 -28.43 4.41
C THR A 332 10.55 -28.61 3.07
N GLY A 333 11.78 -28.12 2.97
CA GLY A 333 12.63 -28.27 1.79
C GLY A 333 13.35 -29.62 1.70
N SER A 334 14.17 -29.81 0.65
CA SER A 334 15.08 -30.98 0.51
C SER A 334 16.23 -30.97 1.52
N ASP A 335 16.49 -29.80 2.13
CA ASP A 335 17.23 -29.64 3.38
C ASP A 335 16.18 -29.30 4.46
N PRO A 336 16.04 -30.08 5.56
CA PRO A 336 15.08 -29.82 6.64
C PRO A 336 15.22 -28.44 7.32
N LYS A 337 16.29 -27.71 7.01
CA LYS A 337 16.60 -26.38 7.52
C LYS A 337 16.26 -25.24 6.56
N GLN A 338 15.59 -25.50 5.43
CA GLN A 338 15.29 -24.47 4.42
C GLN A 338 13.80 -24.35 4.10
N CYS A 339 13.34 -23.11 3.90
CA CYS A 339 12.01 -22.86 3.37
C CYS A 339 11.89 -23.33 1.93
N SER A 340 10.77 -23.98 1.58
CA SER A 340 10.43 -24.27 0.18
C SER A 340 10.14 -23.00 -0.63
N ARG A 341 9.76 -21.91 0.05
CA ARG A 341 9.56 -20.56 -0.47
C ARG A 341 9.77 -19.54 0.65
N TYR A 342 10.63 -18.55 0.44
CA TYR A 342 10.88 -17.48 1.41
C TYR A 342 9.89 -16.32 1.28
N PHE A 343 9.39 -16.03 0.07
CA PHE A 343 8.46 -14.91 -0.17
C PHE A 343 7.21 -15.36 -0.94
N ASP A 344 6.05 -14.96 -0.45
CA ASP A 344 4.77 -15.17 -1.13
C ASP A 344 4.66 -14.27 -2.36
N SER A 345 5.11 -13.01 -2.26
CA SER A 345 5.19 -12.07 -3.37
C SER A 345 6.41 -11.16 -3.27
N VAL A 346 6.87 -10.69 -4.43
CA VAL A 346 7.88 -9.63 -4.57
C VAL A 346 7.45 -8.77 -5.75
N VAL A 347 7.27 -7.47 -5.54
CA VAL A 347 6.81 -6.50 -6.54
C VAL A 347 7.64 -5.21 -6.48
N TRP A 348 7.64 -4.43 -7.56
CA TRP A 348 8.15 -3.05 -7.53
C TRP A 348 6.99 -2.09 -7.33
N LEU A 349 7.13 -1.21 -6.35
CA LEU A 349 6.23 -0.09 -6.12
C LEU A 349 7.03 1.22 -6.21
N THR A 350 6.34 2.31 -6.53
CA THR A 350 6.91 3.65 -6.46
C THR A 350 6.26 4.36 -5.28
N ARG A 351 7.04 4.67 -4.24
CA ARG A 351 6.54 5.16 -2.94
C ARG A 351 7.16 6.51 -2.61
N TRP A 352 6.43 7.37 -1.93
CA TRP A 352 6.97 8.66 -1.47
C TRP A 352 7.96 8.43 -0.32
N ASP A 353 9.14 9.04 -0.44
CA ASP A 353 10.19 9.00 0.57
C ASP A 353 10.23 10.32 1.34
N HIS A 354 9.87 10.30 2.63
CA HIS A 354 9.86 11.48 3.48
C HIS A 354 11.24 12.12 3.68
N TYR A 355 12.33 11.36 3.56
CA TYR A 355 13.67 11.91 3.67
C TYR A 355 14.14 12.56 2.36
N LEU A 356 13.71 12.02 1.22
CA LEU A 356 14.15 12.49 -0.10
C LEU A 356 13.17 13.45 -0.77
N GLN A 357 11.97 13.62 -0.21
CA GLN A 357 10.91 14.50 -0.71
C GLN A 357 10.58 14.22 -2.18
N ARG A 358 10.53 12.93 -2.54
CA ARG A 358 10.21 12.45 -3.89
C ARG A 358 9.78 11.01 -3.87
N HIS A 359 9.18 10.57 -4.97
CA HIS A 359 8.89 9.16 -5.20
C HIS A 359 10.17 8.37 -5.49
N VAL A 360 10.28 7.19 -4.91
CA VAL A 360 11.39 6.25 -5.07
C VAL A 360 10.87 4.87 -5.41
N ASP A 361 11.60 4.15 -6.25
CA ASP A 361 11.33 2.74 -6.48
C ASP A 361 11.70 1.94 -5.21
N SER A 362 10.78 1.07 -4.80
CA SER A 362 10.91 0.19 -3.64
C SER A 362 10.53 -1.23 -4.05
N VAL A 363 11.34 -2.20 -3.63
CA VAL A 363 10.96 -3.61 -3.68
C VAL A 363 10.03 -3.84 -2.49
N SER A 364 8.77 -4.14 -2.75
CA SER A 364 7.86 -4.63 -1.71
C SER A 364 7.83 -6.16 -1.75
N ALA A 365 8.22 -6.79 -0.65
CA ALA A 365 8.33 -8.23 -0.52
C ALA A 365 7.47 -8.73 0.63
N ARG A 366 6.51 -9.62 0.35
CA ARG A 366 5.66 -10.29 1.35
C ARG A 366 6.31 -11.61 1.77
N PRO A 367 6.88 -11.73 2.99
CA PRO A 367 7.50 -12.98 3.43
C PRO A 367 6.44 -14.07 3.63
N SER A 368 6.79 -15.32 3.27
CA SER A 368 5.97 -16.48 3.62
C SER A 368 6.00 -16.73 5.12
N ALA A 369 5.07 -17.55 5.65
CA ALA A 369 5.10 -17.93 7.06
C ALA A 369 6.47 -18.51 7.49
N CYS A 370 7.08 -19.35 6.65
CA CYS A 370 8.44 -19.86 6.88
C CYS A 370 9.49 -18.75 6.77
N GLY A 371 9.39 -17.88 5.76
CA GLY A 371 10.30 -16.76 5.53
C GLY A 371 10.39 -15.77 6.70
N ARG A 372 9.34 -15.66 7.52
CA ARG A 372 9.32 -14.84 8.74
C ARG A 372 10.12 -15.44 9.88
N GLU A 373 10.27 -16.77 9.91
CA GLU A 373 10.91 -17.50 11.01
C GLU A 373 12.34 -17.94 10.71
N ILE A 374 12.93 -17.43 9.62
CA ILE A 374 14.25 -17.85 9.20
C ILE A 374 15.35 -17.35 10.15
N GLY A 375 16.33 -18.22 10.37
CA GLY A 375 17.56 -17.90 11.08
C GLY A 375 18.58 -17.16 10.19
N ALA A 376 19.67 -16.71 10.82
CA ALA A 376 20.76 -16.01 10.12
C ALA A 376 21.35 -16.83 8.95
N ASP A 377 21.41 -18.15 9.13
CA ASP A 377 21.91 -19.15 8.18
C ASP A 377 21.09 -19.27 6.88
N GLN A 378 19.87 -18.74 6.87
CA GLN A 378 18.97 -18.76 5.72
C GLN A 378 18.78 -17.39 5.06
N THR A 379 19.32 -16.31 5.66
CA THR A 379 19.11 -14.94 5.16
C THR A 379 19.65 -14.73 3.74
N ASP A 380 20.70 -15.44 3.36
CA ASP A 380 21.28 -15.37 2.01
C ASP A 380 20.39 -16.06 0.97
N ALA A 381 19.85 -17.24 1.29
CA ALA A 381 18.93 -17.96 0.41
C ALA A 381 17.64 -17.17 0.19
N ALA A 382 17.07 -16.60 1.26
CA ALA A 382 15.92 -15.72 1.18
C ALA A 382 16.22 -14.48 0.33
N PHE A 383 17.32 -13.78 0.62
CA PHE A 383 17.69 -12.58 -0.13
C PHE A 383 17.92 -12.87 -1.63
N ALA A 384 18.53 -14.03 -1.95
CA ALA A 384 18.70 -14.47 -3.34
C ALA A 384 17.37 -14.72 -4.05
N GLU A 385 16.39 -15.35 -3.39
CA GLU A 385 15.03 -15.54 -3.93
C GLU A 385 14.38 -14.18 -4.22
N MET A 386 14.44 -13.24 -3.28
CA MET A 386 13.88 -11.90 -3.44
C MET A 386 14.53 -11.15 -4.61
N LYS A 387 15.87 -11.17 -4.70
CA LYS A 387 16.62 -10.57 -5.80
C LYS A 387 16.22 -11.16 -7.15
N ALA A 388 16.11 -12.48 -7.24
CA ALA A 388 15.72 -13.15 -8.47
C ALA A 388 14.32 -12.71 -8.93
N LYS A 389 13.34 -12.72 -8.01
CA LYS A 389 11.97 -12.27 -8.29
C LYS A 389 11.90 -10.79 -8.66
N ALA A 390 12.57 -9.92 -7.91
CA ALA A 390 12.56 -8.47 -8.17
C ALA A 390 13.19 -8.12 -9.52
N ARG A 391 14.29 -8.78 -9.91
CA ARG A 391 14.96 -8.54 -11.20
C ARG A 391 14.18 -9.09 -12.40
N ALA A 392 13.32 -10.09 -12.20
CA ALA A 392 12.49 -10.67 -13.26
C ALA A 392 11.29 -9.79 -13.66
N LEU A 393 10.92 -8.82 -12.82
CA LEU A 393 9.83 -7.88 -13.11
C LEU A 393 10.22 -6.82 -14.16
N PRO A 394 9.25 -6.17 -14.83
CA PRO A 394 9.53 -5.12 -15.82
C PRO A 394 10.40 -4.00 -15.26
N GLY A 395 11.53 -3.71 -15.92
CA GLY A 395 12.52 -2.73 -15.47
C GLY A 395 13.30 -3.15 -14.22
N GLY A 396 13.05 -4.33 -13.66
CA GLY A 396 13.58 -4.77 -12.37
C GLY A 396 15.10 -4.86 -12.30
N VAL A 397 15.77 -5.22 -13.40
CA VAL A 397 17.24 -5.19 -13.49
C VAL A 397 17.78 -3.77 -13.25
N LEU A 398 17.12 -2.77 -13.83
CA LEU A 398 17.51 -1.36 -13.75
C LEU A 398 17.17 -0.76 -12.40
N LYS A 399 15.98 -1.07 -11.88
CA LYS A 399 15.56 -0.62 -10.55
C LYS A 399 16.42 -1.21 -9.44
N TRP A 400 16.84 -2.47 -9.58
CA TRP A 400 17.71 -3.14 -8.61
C TRP A 400 19.14 -2.57 -8.59
N ASN A 401 19.69 -2.24 -9.77
CA ASN A 401 20.98 -1.54 -9.98
C ASN A 401 22.17 -2.01 -9.10
N GLU A 402 22.33 -3.33 -8.93
CA GLU A 402 23.38 -3.93 -8.09
C GLU A 402 23.42 -3.44 -6.62
N ARG A 403 22.30 -2.96 -6.07
CA ARG A 403 22.18 -2.42 -4.71
C ARG A 403 22.05 -3.50 -3.62
N ASP A 404 22.70 -4.64 -3.82
CA ASP A 404 22.57 -5.83 -2.98
C ASP A 404 22.84 -5.52 -1.50
N ALA A 405 23.87 -4.75 -1.18
CA ALA A 405 24.24 -4.52 0.21
C ALA A 405 23.22 -3.69 1.00
N THR A 406 22.73 -2.59 0.44
CA THR A 406 21.72 -1.77 1.13
C THR A 406 20.40 -2.52 1.23
N LEU A 407 19.97 -3.20 0.16
CA LEU A 407 18.75 -3.99 0.17
C LEU A 407 18.84 -5.18 1.15
N ARG A 408 19.99 -5.87 1.20
CA ARG A 408 20.23 -6.96 2.16
C ARG A 408 20.26 -6.44 3.59
N ARG A 409 20.84 -5.25 3.82
CA ARG A 409 20.85 -4.60 5.14
C ARG A 409 19.44 -4.30 5.62
N GLN A 410 18.62 -3.67 4.77
CA GLN A 410 17.23 -3.36 5.06
C GLN A 410 16.42 -4.65 5.29
N PHE A 411 16.62 -5.69 4.47
CA PHE A 411 15.94 -6.98 4.63
C PHE A 411 16.24 -7.64 5.99
N VAL A 412 17.52 -7.77 6.33
CA VAL A 412 17.92 -8.37 7.62
C VAL A 412 17.45 -7.53 8.79
N CYS A 413 17.38 -6.20 8.65
CA CYS A 413 16.78 -5.35 9.68
C CYS A 413 15.32 -5.72 9.93
N HIS A 414 14.51 -5.91 8.88
CA HIS A 414 13.10 -6.30 9.03
C HIS A 414 12.93 -7.63 9.75
N LEU A 415 13.85 -8.59 9.58
CA LEU A 415 13.78 -9.88 10.26
C LEU A 415 14.05 -9.83 11.76
N VAL A 416 14.81 -8.85 12.24
CA VAL A 416 15.28 -8.84 13.63
C VAL A 416 14.84 -7.62 14.45
N LEU A 417 14.37 -6.55 13.81
CA LEU A 417 13.90 -5.37 14.51
C LEU A 417 12.63 -5.69 15.31
N VAL A 418 12.60 -5.25 16.56
CA VAL A 418 11.41 -5.28 17.41
C VAL A 418 11.11 -3.84 17.81
N GLU A 419 10.02 -3.31 17.28
CA GLU A 419 9.52 -1.98 17.62
C GLU A 419 8.64 -2.06 18.88
N LYS A 420 8.14 -0.92 19.33
CA LYS A 420 7.07 -0.87 20.34
C LYS A 420 5.79 -0.43 19.65
N ASP A 421 4.68 -1.09 19.96
CA ASP A 421 3.35 -0.61 19.58
C ASP A 421 2.98 0.66 20.38
N ALA A 422 1.81 1.24 20.10
CA ALA A 422 1.30 2.42 20.79
C ALA A 422 1.14 2.23 22.31
N ASN A 423 1.04 0.98 22.77
CA ASN A 423 0.89 0.59 24.17
C ASN A 423 2.23 0.20 24.82
N GLY A 424 3.33 0.29 24.07
CA GLY A 424 4.67 -0.05 24.53
C GLY A 424 5.03 -1.54 24.43
N ASN A 425 4.15 -2.38 23.87
CA ASN A 425 4.40 -3.81 23.72
C ASN A 425 5.40 -4.10 22.58
N PRO A 426 6.23 -5.14 22.70
CA PRO A 426 7.12 -5.57 21.63
C PRO A 426 6.36 -5.95 20.36
N LEU A 427 6.71 -5.32 19.24
CA LEU A 427 6.17 -5.57 17.91
C LEU A 427 7.30 -6.02 16.97
N PRO A 428 7.49 -7.33 16.77
CA PRO A 428 8.51 -7.83 15.86
C PRO A 428 8.18 -7.43 14.41
N VAL A 429 9.08 -6.70 13.77
CA VAL A 429 8.93 -6.18 12.41
C VAL A 429 8.85 -7.30 11.37
N LYS A 430 9.39 -8.48 11.69
CA LYS A 430 9.32 -9.67 10.83
C LYS A 430 7.89 -10.12 10.52
N TYR A 431 6.90 -9.69 11.31
CA TYR A 431 5.48 -9.95 11.09
C TYR A 431 4.75 -8.85 10.32
N LYS A 432 5.42 -7.76 9.92
CA LYS A 432 4.83 -6.77 8.99
C LYS A 432 4.44 -7.47 7.70
N GLU A 433 3.26 -7.16 7.18
CA GLU A 433 2.71 -7.80 6.00
C GLU A 433 3.72 -7.83 4.85
N GLU A 434 4.31 -6.68 4.54
CA GLU A 434 5.34 -6.53 3.52
C GLU A 434 6.59 -5.79 4.05
N PHE A 435 7.75 -6.15 3.49
CA PHE A 435 9.01 -5.44 3.68
C PHE A 435 9.23 -4.54 2.47
N ASN A 436 9.35 -3.24 2.71
CA ASN A 436 9.65 -2.28 1.65
C ASN A 436 11.13 -1.90 1.70
N LEU A 437 11.85 -2.24 0.63
CA LEU A 437 13.30 -2.09 0.55
C LEU A 437 13.66 -1.18 -0.62
N GLU A 438 14.31 -0.07 -0.33
CA GLU A 438 14.56 0.99 -1.30
C GLU A 438 16.03 0.95 -1.73
N PRO A 439 16.33 0.65 -3.02
CA PRO A 439 17.71 0.54 -3.53
C PRO A 439 18.52 1.82 -3.39
N ILE A 440 17.82 2.94 -3.22
CA ILE A 440 18.42 4.26 -3.15
C ILE A 440 19.01 4.59 -1.78
N ARG A 441 18.60 3.85 -0.74
CA ARG A 441 19.04 4.04 0.64
C ARG A 441 20.53 3.79 0.76
N LYS A 442 21.22 4.66 1.49
CA LYS A 442 22.61 4.48 1.86
C LYS A 442 22.79 3.18 2.65
N TYR A 443 23.83 2.44 2.34
CA TYR A 443 24.23 1.36 3.24
C TYR A 443 24.71 1.94 4.58
N VAL A 444 24.25 1.33 5.67
CA VAL A 444 24.75 1.58 7.02
C VAL A 444 25.05 0.26 7.75
N SER A 445 25.66 0.35 8.94
CA SER A 445 25.89 -0.84 9.77
C SER A 445 24.55 -1.47 10.22
N HIS A 446 24.60 -2.68 10.77
CA HIS A 446 23.36 -3.33 11.21
C HIS A 446 22.66 -2.53 12.32
N GLU A 447 23.46 -2.01 13.25
CA GLU A 447 23.08 -1.24 14.42
C GLU A 447 22.40 0.04 13.98
N GLN A 448 23.06 0.79 13.10
CA GLN A 448 22.50 2.00 12.53
C GLN A 448 21.20 1.70 11.79
N SER A 449 21.13 0.60 11.05
CA SER A 449 19.88 0.21 10.39
C SER A 449 18.74 -0.09 11.36
N LEU A 450 19.04 -0.59 12.57
CA LEU A 450 18.03 -0.81 13.62
C LEU A 450 17.64 0.51 14.29
N GLU A 451 18.60 1.40 14.55
CA GLU A 451 18.36 2.76 15.06
C GLU A 451 17.48 3.57 14.10
N ASP A 452 17.75 3.44 12.80
CA ASP A 452 17.00 4.07 11.71
C ASP A 452 15.66 3.35 11.42
N LYS A 453 15.28 2.36 12.23
CA LYS A 453 14.05 1.57 12.08
C LYS A 453 13.89 0.96 10.69
N CYS A 454 14.97 0.40 10.17
CA CYS A 454 15.10 -0.17 8.83
C CYS A 454 14.92 0.82 7.67
N ASN A 455 14.82 2.12 7.95
CA ASN A 455 14.55 3.17 6.97
C ASN A 455 15.67 4.22 6.99
N THR A 456 16.84 3.82 6.49
CA THR A 456 18.09 4.58 6.65
C THR A 456 18.03 5.90 5.87
N PRO A 457 18.29 7.06 6.52
CA PRO A 457 18.16 8.34 5.84
C PRO A 457 19.29 8.53 4.81
N LEU A 458 18.93 9.16 3.69
CA LEU A 458 19.82 9.59 2.59
C LEU A 458 20.44 8.45 1.75
N THR A 459 20.98 8.86 0.61
CA THR A 459 21.50 8.02 -0.49
C THR A 459 23.02 8.04 -0.52
N ASP A 460 23.67 6.99 -1.06
CA ASP A 460 25.13 7.01 -1.29
C ASP A 460 25.56 8.00 -2.40
N ASP A 461 24.66 8.45 -3.28
CA ASP A 461 24.98 9.23 -4.50
C ASP A 461 24.02 10.39 -4.86
N GLN A 462 23.05 10.74 -4.00
CA GLN A 462 22.07 11.83 -4.15
C GLN A 462 21.18 11.81 -5.40
N THR A 463 21.22 10.75 -6.22
CA THR A 463 20.45 10.68 -7.46
C THR A 463 19.28 9.69 -7.37
N VAL A 464 18.08 10.15 -7.71
CA VAL A 464 16.92 9.31 -8.07
C VAL A 464 17.26 8.64 -9.39
N GLY A 465 17.34 7.31 -9.45
CA GLY A 465 17.43 6.63 -10.74
C GLY A 465 18.56 7.12 -11.66
N GLY A 466 19.68 7.59 -11.11
CA GLY A 466 20.83 8.00 -11.89
C GLY A 466 21.50 6.81 -12.54
N TRP A 467 21.44 6.72 -13.87
CA TRP A 467 22.35 5.88 -14.63
C TRP A 467 23.77 6.41 -14.49
N GLY A 468 24.55 5.80 -13.58
CA GLY A 468 25.99 5.99 -13.42
C GLY A 468 26.37 6.85 -12.20
N ALA A 469 27.45 6.58 -11.46
CA ALA A 469 28.67 5.86 -11.85
C ALA A 469 29.10 4.82 -10.81
N ASN A 470 29.51 3.65 -11.30
CA ASN A 470 30.31 2.63 -10.61
C ASN A 470 29.77 2.16 -9.25
N GLY A 471 29.21 0.93 -9.22
CA GLY A 471 29.55 0.06 -8.10
C GLY A 471 31.05 0.17 -7.89
N SER A 472 31.49 0.50 -6.67
CA SER A 472 32.89 0.78 -6.36
C SER A 472 33.78 -0.20 -7.14
N ALA A 473 34.74 0.32 -7.93
CA ALA A 473 35.45 -0.45 -8.95
C ALA A 473 35.77 -1.85 -8.41
N GLN A 474 35.17 -2.88 -9.03
CA GLN A 474 35.21 -4.22 -8.45
C GLN A 474 36.66 -4.63 -8.27
N CYS A 475 37.02 -5.05 -7.06
CA CYS A 475 38.38 -5.53 -6.85
C CYS A 475 38.59 -6.76 -7.73
N THR A 476 39.63 -6.73 -8.58
CA THR A 476 40.11 -7.95 -9.26
C THR A 476 40.52 -9.01 -8.23
N GLN A 477 40.91 -8.58 -7.04
CA GLN A 477 41.24 -9.44 -5.90
C GLN A 477 40.98 -8.70 -4.58
N TYR A 478 40.19 -9.30 -3.69
CA TYR A 478 39.82 -8.73 -2.38
C TYR A 478 40.84 -9.06 -1.28
N VAL A 479 41.41 -10.27 -1.31
CA VAL A 479 42.40 -10.68 -0.31
C VAL A 479 43.67 -11.13 -0.99
N SER A 480 44.82 -10.62 -0.57
CA SER A 480 46.13 -11.04 -1.07
C SER A 480 46.33 -12.53 -0.79
N SER A 481 46.16 -12.93 0.48
CA SER A 481 46.34 -14.32 0.91
C SER A 481 45.46 -14.66 2.11
N VAL A 482 45.29 -15.96 2.36
CA VAL A 482 44.74 -16.50 3.60
C VAL A 482 45.59 -17.69 4.05
N ARG A 483 45.66 -17.95 5.35
CA ARG A 483 46.36 -19.10 5.92
C ARG A 483 45.72 -19.55 7.22
N TRP A 484 45.52 -20.86 7.37
CA TRP A 484 45.15 -21.44 8.65
C TRP A 484 46.36 -21.51 9.58
N VAL A 485 46.24 -20.91 10.76
CA VAL A 485 47.28 -20.86 11.78
C VAL A 485 46.77 -21.41 13.11
N PRO A 486 47.47 -22.38 13.74
CA PRO A 486 47.11 -22.84 15.07
C PRO A 486 47.44 -21.75 16.08
N ARG A 487 46.44 -21.30 16.84
CA ARG A 487 46.60 -20.28 17.88
C ARG A 487 46.04 -20.79 19.20
N LYS A 488 46.72 -20.45 20.30
CA LYS A 488 46.22 -20.72 21.65
C LYS A 488 45.48 -19.50 22.14
N PHE A 489 44.27 -19.75 22.64
CA PHE A 489 43.40 -18.71 23.17
C PHE A 489 43.19 -18.98 24.65
N ALA A 490 43.63 -18.04 25.49
CA ALA A 490 43.50 -18.15 26.94
C ALA A 490 42.03 -18.25 27.36
N GLU A 491 41.16 -17.57 26.61
CA GLU A 491 39.72 -17.53 26.76
C GLU A 491 39.00 -18.86 26.47
N TYR A 492 39.65 -19.81 25.82
CA TYR A 492 39.14 -21.17 25.57
C TYR A 492 39.99 -22.22 26.30
N GLY A 493 40.49 -21.88 27.50
CA GLY A 493 41.27 -22.81 28.32
C GLY A 493 42.63 -23.18 27.72
N ASN A 494 43.26 -22.26 26.97
CA ASN A 494 44.51 -22.48 26.24
C ASN A 494 44.46 -23.61 25.20
N GLN A 495 43.26 -23.93 24.71
CA GLN A 495 43.10 -24.85 23.59
C GLN A 495 43.72 -24.26 22.32
N THR A 496 44.35 -25.12 21.53
CA THR A 496 44.85 -24.77 20.19
C THR A 496 43.69 -24.83 19.21
N ILE A 497 43.32 -23.68 18.65
CA ILE A 497 42.24 -23.52 17.68
C ILE A 497 42.83 -23.04 16.35
N MET A 498 42.31 -23.54 15.24
CA MET A 498 42.70 -23.07 13.91
C MET A 498 42.04 -21.72 13.64
N SER A 499 42.86 -20.66 13.51
CA SER A 499 42.41 -19.33 13.11
C SER A 499 42.79 -19.08 11.66
N LEU A 500 41.90 -18.44 10.91
CA LEU A 500 42.18 -18.00 9.55
C LEU A 500 42.80 -16.60 9.59
N GLU A 501 44.07 -16.53 9.25
CA GLU A 501 44.77 -15.28 9.00
C GLU A 501 44.45 -14.83 7.57
N VAL A 502 43.96 -13.61 7.41
CA VAL A 502 43.54 -13.01 6.14
C VAL A 502 44.36 -11.73 5.93
N ILE A 503 44.99 -11.60 4.76
CA ILE A 503 45.69 -10.38 4.35
C ILE A 503 44.87 -9.71 3.24
N PRO A 504 44.10 -8.65 3.52
CA PRO A 504 43.36 -7.91 2.51
C PRO A 504 44.28 -7.18 1.52
N THR A 505 43.85 -7.04 0.26
CA THR A 505 44.49 -6.11 -0.69
C THR A 505 44.13 -4.66 -0.33
N GLU A 506 44.85 -3.67 -0.88
CA GLU A 506 44.48 -2.26 -0.72
C GLU A 506 43.03 -1.99 -1.18
N CYS A 507 42.63 -2.59 -2.30
CA CYS A 507 41.24 -2.54 -2.77
C CYS A 507 40.30 -3.21 -1.75
N GLY A 508 40.64 -4.43 -1.31
CA GLY A 508 39.92 -5.20 -0.29
C GLY A 508 39.64 -4.46 1.02
N ARG A 509 40.58 -3.63 1.48
CA ARG A 509 40.43 -2.81 2.70
C ARG A 509 39.42 -1.68 2.52
N ASN A 510 39.29 -1.19 1.30
CA ASN A 510 38.52 -0.01 0.96
C ASN A 510 37.22 -0.35 0.24
N ILE A 511 36.85 -1.64 0.20
CA ILE A 511 35.61 -2.03 -0.47
C ILE A 511 34.39 -1.49 0.23
N GLY A 512 33.39 -1.21 -0.60
CA GLY A 512 32.05 -0.97 -0.15
C GLY A 512 31.39 -2.26 0.37
N PRO A 513 30.35 -2.11 1.19
CA PRO A 513 29.49 -3.19 1.67
C PRO A 513 28.90 -4.07 0.55
N ASP A 514 28.65 -3.50 -0.63
CA ASP A 514 28.18 -4.14 -1.88
C ASP A 514 29.14 -5.20 -2.40
N GLN A 515 30.41 -5.15 -1.99
CA GLN A 515 31.41 -6.14 -2.35
C GLN A 515 31.77 -7.09 -1.20
N THR A 516 31.14 -6.98 -0.02
CA THR A 516 31.44 -7.84 1.13
C THR A 516 31.18 -9.31 0.81
N GLU A 517 30.12 -9.64 0.07
CA GLU A 517 29.86 -11.02 -0.35
C GLU A 517 30.92 -11.56 -1.31
N LYS A 518 31.41 -10.72 -2.22
CA LYS A 518 32.47 -11.10 -3.16
C LYS A 518 33.78 -11.34 -2.43
N MET A 519 34.09 -10.50 -1.45
CA MET A 519 35.23 -10.71 -0.55
C MET A 519 35.07 -11.98 0.29
N MET A 520 33.91 -12.22 0.89
CA MET A 520 33.67 -13.41 1.71
C MET A 520 33.71 -14.70 0.89
N ALA A 521 33.15 -14.69 -0.33
CA ALA A 521 33.27 -15.81 -1.26
C ALA A 521 34.74 -16.06 -1.63
N GLU A 522 35.54 -15.01 -1.86
CA GLU A 522 36.98 -15.15 -2.11
C GLU A 522 37.72 -15.72 -0.90
N ILE A 523 37.45 -15.20 0.32
CA ILE A 523 38.03 -15.68 1.57
C ILE A 523 37.71 -17.16 1.76
N LYS A 524 36.43 -17.55 1.68
CA LYS A 524 36.01 -18.94 1.87
C LYS A 524 36.67 -19.86 0.84
N ARG A 525 36.62 -19.51 -0.44
CA ARG A 525 37.25 -20.29 -1.51
C ARG A 525 38.75 -20.48 -1.25
N LYS A 526 39.47 -19.42 -0.87
CA LYS A 526 40.89 -19.49 -0.56
C LYS A 526 41.16 -20.27 0.73
N ALA A 527 40.31 -20.15 1.76
CA ALA A 527 40.46 -20.84 3.03
C ALA A 527 40.27 -22.35 2.90
N LEU A 528 39.28 -22.77 2.11
CA LEU A 528 39.05 -24.19 1.79
C LEU A 528 40.20 -24.78 0.97
N ALA A 529 40.86 -23.98 0.13
CA ALA A 529 42.02 -24.40 -0.66
C ALA A 529 43.36 -24.33 0.11
N ALA A 530 43.42 -23.58 1.21
CA ALA A 530 44.67 -23.32 1.94
C ALA A 530 45.15 -24.50 2.80
N ASP A 531 44.27 -25.45 3.14
CA ASP A 531 44.59 -26.66 3.92
C ASP A 531 43.65 -27.81 3.55
N PRO A 532 44.11 -29.08 3.45
CA PRO A 532 43.24 -30.23 3.18
C PRO A 532 42.08 -30.40 4.17
N ARG A 533 42.25 -29.94 5.41
CA ARG A 533 41.23 -29.92 6.47
C ARG A 533 40.51 -28.58 6.56
N GLY A 534 40.70 -27.67 5.60
CA GLY A 534 40.11 -26.33 5.59
C GLY A 534 38.57 -26.35 5.68
N ALA A 535 37.91 -27.36 5.11
CA ALA A 535 36.47 -27.55 5.26
C ALA A 535 36.04 -27.90 6.68
N GLU A 536 36.83 -28.70 7.40
CA GLU A 536 36.62 -29.04 8.81
C GLU A 536 36.83 -27.81 9.70
N TYR A 537 37.89 -27.05 9.45
CA TYR A 537 38.19 -25.82 10.20
C TYR A 537 37.17 -24.71 9.95
N TRP A 538 36.67 -24.57 8.72
CA TRP A 538 35.63 -23.60 8.40
C TRP A 538 34.28 -24.01 8.99
N GLY A 539 33.88 -25.27 8.84
CA GLY A 539 32.62 -25.80 9.38
C GLY A 539 31.37 -25.01 8.95
N ALA A 540 30.32 -25.06 9.76
CA ALA A 540 29.10 -24.26 9.57
C ALA A 540 29.23 -22.85 10.19
N LYS A 541 30.31 -22.12 9.87
CA LYS A 541 30.66 -20.83 10.50
C LYS A 541 30.61 -19.64 9.57
N ASP A 542 29.87 -19.72 8.47
CA ASP A 542 29.76 -18.65 7.49
C ASP A 542 29.36 -17.31 8.14
N ASP A 543 28.35 -17.33 9.00
CA ASP A 543 27.89 -16.15 9.74
C ASP A 543 28.96 -15.57 10.66
N SER A 544 29.61 -16.41 11.46
CA SER A 544 30.66 -16.00 12.38
C SER A 544 31.88 -15.43 11.64
N MET A 545 32.34 -16.10 10.59
CA MET A 545 33.48 -15.65 9.79
C MET A 545 33.17 -14.31 9.10
N ARG A 546 31.97 -14.18 8.54
CA ARG A 546 31.48 -12.92 7.96
C ARG A 546 31.38 -11.82 9.00
N ARG A 547 30.84 -12.10 10.19
CA ARG A 547 30.69 -11.12 11.28
C ARG A 547 32.05 -10.61 11.74
N GLN A 548 33.02 -11.50 11.91
CA GLN A 548 34.39 -11.14 12.27
C GLN A 548 35.06 -10.29 11.20
N THR A 549 34.96 -10.68 9.91
CA THR A 549 35.54 -9.90 8.80
C THR A 549 34.94 -8.49 8.72
N VAL A 550 33.62 -8.36 8.79
CA VAL A 550 32.96 -7.04 8.74
C VAL A 550 33.33 -6.18 9.95
N CYS A 551 33.42 -6.76 11.14
CA CYS A 551 33.84 -6.03 12.33
C CYS A 551 35.30 -5.53 12.19
N LEU A 552 36.22 -6.39 11.72
CA LEU A 552 37.62 -6.05 11.50
C LEU A 552 37.77 -4.96 10.42
N MET A 553 36.99 -5.01 9.35
CA MET A 553 36.93 -3.94 8.33
C MET A 553 36.47 -2.59 8.88
N LYS A 554 35.59 -2.59 9.89
CA LYS A 554 35.04 -1.37 10.51
C LYS A 554 36.00 -0.78 11.53
N LEU A 555 36.45 -1.59 12.50
CA LEU A 555 37.19 -1.10 13.67
C LEU A 555 38.71 -1.21 13.51
N HIS A 556 39.18 -2.06 12.60
CA HIS A 556 40.59 -2.46 12.49
C HIS A 556 41.06 -2.57 11.03
N ARG A 557 40.52 -1.70 10.17
CA ARG A 557 40.73 -1.70 8.71
C ARG A 557 42.20 -1.74 8.31
N ASP A 558 43.04 -1.02 9.05
CA ASP A 558 44.44 -0.80 8.72
C ASP A 558 45.40 -1.87 9.29
N LYS A 559 44.88 -2.87 10.04
CA LYS A 559 45.71 -3.97 10.53
C LYS A 559 46.29 -4.78 9.35
N PRO A 560 47.60 -5.09 9.34
CA PRO A 560 48.23 -5.79 8.22
C PRO A 560 47.57 -7.15 7.94
N GLU A 561 47.20 -7.88 8.99
CA GLU A 561 46.38 -9.09 8.90
C GLU A 561 45.13 -9.03 9.79
N TRP A 562 44.11 -9.77 9.38
CA TRP A 562 42.88 -10.02 10.12
C TRP A 562 42.84 -11.49 10.55
N ASN A 563 42.58 -11.73 11.83
CA ASN A 563 42.51 -13.09 12.37
C ASN A 563 41.05 -13.44 12.66
N LEU A 564 40.54 -14.46 11.97
CA LEU A 564 39.19 -14.98 12.15
C LEU A 564 39.27 -16.30 12.91
N GLU A 565 38.55 -16.42 14.01
CA GLU A 565 38.51 -17.62 14.84
C GLU A 565 37.40 -18.55 14.38
N SER A 566 37.75 -19.80 14.07
CA SER A 566 36.79 -20.83 13.64
C SER A 566 35.82 -21.29 14.73
N ILE A 567 36.16 -21.09 16.01
CA ILE A 567 35.35 -21.62 17.12
C ILE A 567 34.10 -20.77 17.42
N ARG A 568 34.13 -19.48 17.06
CA ARG A 568 33.16 -18.50 17.54
C ARG A 568 31.73 -18.80 17.10
N SER A 569 30.77 -18.47 17.97
CA SER A 569 29.36 -18.72 17.73
C SER A 569 28.80 -17.95 16.52
N ASN A 570 27.86 -18.57 15.80
CA ASN A 570 27.01 -17.84 14.86
C ASN A 570 25.93 -17.06 15.64
N GLY A 571 25.17 -16.20 14.95
CA GLY A 571 24.02 -15.50 15.56
C GLY A 571 24.37 -14.25 16.38
N VAL A 572 25.65 -13.88 16.48
CA VAL A 572 26.07 -12.64 17.15
C VAL A 572 25.74 -11.41 16.28
N SER A 573 25.10 -10.40 16.88
CA SER A 573 24.80 -9.13 16.22
C SER A 573 26.07 -8.32 15.96
N ALA A 574 26.05 -7.34 15.05
CA ALA A 574 27.25 -6.50 14.87
C ALA A 574 27.51 -5.63 16.11
N ALA A 575 26.48 -5.19 16.84
CA ALA A 575 26.60 -4.42 18.07
C ALA A 575 27.39 -5.20 19.12
N GLN A 576 27.03 -6.47 19.29
CA GLN A 576 27.73 -7.38 20.20
C GLN A 576 29.17 -7.63 19.75
N ALA A 577 29.39 -7.82 18.45
CA ALA A 577 30.74 -8.01 17.90
C ALA A 577 31.62 -6.75 18.08
N GLU A 578 31.07 -5.57 17.85
CA GLU A 578 31.77 -4.28 17.98
C GLU A 578 32.03 -3.91 19.44
N ALA A 579 31.04 -4.10 20.32
CA ALA A 579 31.20 -3.94 21.76
C ALA A 579 32.30 -4.87 22.31
N ALA A 580 32.42 -6.07 21.75
CA ALA A 580 33.49 -7.01 22.07
C ALA A 580 34.81 -6.73 21.31
N GLN A 581 34.94 -5.61 20.59
CA GLN A 581 36.14 -5.25 19.80
C GLN A 581 36.53 -6.36 18.80
N CYS A 582 35.53 -6.90 18.11
CA CYS A 582 35.65 -8.04 17.22
C CYS A 582 36.19 -9.30 17.90
N ASN A 583 36.05 -9.42 19.23
CA ASN A 583 36.40 -10.59 20.04
C ASN A 583 35.21 -11.16 20.83
N PHE A 584 34.10 -11.38 20.14
CA PHE A 584 32.89 -11.97 20.71
C PHE A 584 33.03 -13.49 20.87
N LYS A 585 32.26 -14.06 21.82
CA LYS A 585 32.29 -15.49 22.16
C LYS A 585 31.00 -16.17 21.74
#